data_AF-A0A3L7QJ16-F1
#
_entry.id   AF-A0A3L7QJ16-F1
#
_cell.length_a   1.000
_cell.length_b   1.000
_cell.length_c   1.000
_cell.angle_alpha   90.00
_cell.angle_beta   90.00
_cell.angle_gamma   90.00
#
_symmetry.space_group_name_H-M   'P 1'
#
loop_
_entity.id
_entity.type
_entity.pdbx_description
1 polymer ?
#
loop_
_entity_poly.entity_id
_entity_poly.type
_entity_poly.pdbx_seq_one_letter_code
_entity_poly.pdbx_strand_id
1 'polypeptide(L)' 'MRKLALTLLFGAIAGVQVGCIVPIWSPNPDHRVRQMIYQSEAYRHIPEIWDRIWGFDMPDLATPYRTHGGVI' A
#
# COMPACT_ATOMS: atom_id res chain seq x y z
N MET A 1 31.66 -11.31 7.93
CA MET A 1 30.44 -10.64 8.44
C MET A 1 29.95 -9.52 7.52
N ARG A 2 30.69 -8.41 7.33
CA ARG A 2 30.22 -7.27 6.49
C ARG A 2 29.82 -7.64 5.06
N LYS A 3 30.61 -8.48 4.37
CA LYS A 3 30.30 -8.91 3.00
C LYS A 3 29.01 -9.75 2.92
N LEU A 4 28.81 -10.67 3.87
CA LEU A 4 27.60 -11.50 3.96
C LEU A 4 26.35 -10.65 4.25
N ALA A 5 26.47 -9.65 5.13
CA ALA A 5 25.37 -8.74 5.42
C ALA A 5 24.98 -7.92 4.18
N LEU A 6 25.97 -7.43 3.42
CA LEU A 6 25.72 -6.68 2.18
C LEU A 6 25.11 -7.53 1.07
N THR A 7 25.56 -8.79 0.90
CA THR A 7 24.97 -9.68 -0.10
C THR A 7 23.53 -10.04 0.24
N LEU A 8 23.22 -10.22 1.52
CA LEU A 8 21.87 -10.55 1.98
C LEU A 8 20.93 -9.35 1.83
N LEU A 9 21.41 -8.14 2.18
CA LEU A 9 20.68 -6.90 1.94
C LEU A 9 20.41 -6.67 0.44
N PHE A 10 21.40 -6.89 -0.41
CA PHE A 10 21.24 -6.75 -1.85
C PHE A 10 20.21 -7.75 -2.41
N GLY A 11 20.28 -9.01 -1.96
CA GLY A 11 19.31 -10.04 -2.32
C GLY A 11 17.88 -9.69 -1.88
N ALA A 12 17.72 -9.13 -0.68
CA ALA A 12 16.42 -8.69 -0.17
C ALA A 12 15.84 -7.54 -1.03
N ILE A 13 16.65 -6.54 -1.39
CA ILE A 13 16.21 -5.42 -2.23
C ILE A 13 15.84 -5.91 -3.64
N ALA A 14 16.67 -6.77 -4.23
CA ALA A 14 16.38 -7.35 -5.55
C ALA A 14 15.11 -8.20 -5.56
N GLY A 15 14.81 -8.89 -4.45
CA GLY A 15 13.61 -9.72 -4.29
C GLY A 15 12.28 -8.93 -4.28
N VAL A 16 12.30 -7.63 -4.00
CA VAL A 16 11.08 -6.80 -4.00
C VAL A 16 10.65 -6.40 -5.42
N GLN A 17 11.55 -6.54 -6.42
CA GLN A 17 11.34 -6.09 -7.79
C GLN A 17 10.59 -7.10 -8.69
N VAL A 18 9.79 -8.00 -8.11
CA VAL A 18 9.12 -9.09 -8.86
C VAL A 18 8.30 -8.56 -10.04
N GLY A 19 7.67 -7.40 -9.91
CA GLY A 19 6.83 -6.81 -10.96
C GLY A 19 7.58 -6.24 -12.17
N CYS A 20 8.90 -6.05 -12.10
CA CYS A 20 9.70 -5.55 -13.23
C CYS A 20 10.26 -6.68 -14.11
N ILE A 21 10.42 -7.89 -13.54
CA ILE A 21 11.08 -9.03 -14.20
C ILE A 21 10.05 -9.93 -14.89
N VAL A 22 8.83 -10.02 -14.33
CA VAL A 22 7.73 -10.78 -14.93
C VAL A 22 6.56 -9.87 -15.29
N PRO A 23 5.81 -10.17 -16.36
CA PRO A 23 4.59 -9.44 -16.68
C PRO A 23 3.59 -9.55 -15.52
N ILE A 24 3.23 -8.41 -14.91
CA ILE A 24 2.26 -8.34 -13.81
C ILE A 24 0.83 -8.65 -14.31
N TRP A 25 0.53 -8.30 -15.56
CA TRP A 25 -0.81 -8.39 -16.13
C TRP A 25 -0.93 -9.46 -17.22
N SER A 26 -2.17 -9.87 -17.48
CA SER A 26 -2.49 -10.88 -18.48
C SER A 26 -2.00 -10.49 -19.89
N PRO A 27 -1.50 -11.44 -20.69
CA PRO A 27 -1.21 -11.20 -22.10
C PRO A 27 -2.47 -10.95 -22.94
N ASN A 28 -3.64 -11.43 -22.49
CA ASN A 28 -4.92 -11.15 -23.15
C ASN A 28 -5.38 -9.71 -22.86
N PRO A 29 -5.62 -8.88 -23.89
CA PRO A 29 -5.98 -7.47 -23.73
C PRO A 29 -7.28 -7.27 -22.95
N ASP A 30 -8.30 -8.11 -23.14
CA ASP A 30 -9.61 -7.95 -22.49
C ASP A 30 -9.50 -8.10 -20.96
N HIS A 31 -8.70 -9.08 -20.52
CA HIS A 31 -8.40 -9.26 -19.10
C HIS A 31 -7.47 -8.16 -18.57
N ARG A 32 -6.47 -7.74 -19.35
CA ARG A 32 -5.49 -6.72 -18.96
C ARG A 32 -6.16 -5.38 -18.66
N VAL A 33 -7.09 -4.93 -19.49
CA VAL A 33 -7.80 -3.66 -19.29
C VAL A 33 -8.52 -3.66 -17.95
N ARG A 34 -9.23 -4.74 -17.62
CA ARG A 34 -9.92 -4.88 -16.34
C ARG A 34 -8.95 -4.84 -15.15
N GLN A 35 -7.81 -5.54 -15.26
CA GLN A 35 -6.78 -5.51 -14.22
C GLN A 35 -6.20 -4.10 -14.00
N MET A 36 -5.92 -3.36 -15.08
CA MET A 36 -5.37 -2.00 -15.00
C MET A 36 -6.38 -0.99 -14.42
N ILE A 37 -7.67 -1.14 -14.75
CA ILE A 37 -8.74 -0.31 -14.15
C ILE A 37 -8.80 -0.53 -12.64
N TYR A 38 -8.82 -1.78 -12.18
CA TYR A 38 -8.84 -2.09 -10.76
C TYR A 38 -7.60 -1.61 -10.02
N GLN A 39 -6.43 -1.76 -10.65
CA GLN A 39 -5.19 -1.26 -10.08
C GLN A 39 -5.18 0.26 -9.97
N SER A 40 -5.67 0.97 -10.99
CA SER A 40 -5.79 2.42 -10.95
C SER A 40 -6.74 2.88 -9.85
N GLU A 41 -7.87 2.18 -9.64
CA GLU A 41 -8.81 2.52 -8.58
C GLU A 41 -8.20 2.28 -7.20
N ALA A 42 -7.51 1.15 -7.02
CA ALA A 42 -6.79 0.86 -5.78
C ALA A 42 -5.74 1.94 -5.45
N TYR A 43 -5.04 2.48 -6.45
CA TYR A 43 -4.06 3.55 -6.23
C TYR A 43 -4.67 4.88 -5.82
N ARG A 44 -5.92 5.17 -6.22
CA ARG A 44 -6.62 6.38 -5.78
C ARG A 44 -6.93 6.36 -4.29
N HIS A 45 -7.11 5.18 -3.71
CA HIS A 45 -7.40 4.99 -2.29
C HIS A 45 -6.16 5.02 -1.37
N ILE A 46 -4.94 5.08 -1.93
CA ILE A 46 -3.71 5.04 -1.13
C ILE A 46 -3.66 6.18 -0.09
N PRO A 47 -3.98 7.44 -0.42
CA PRO A 47 -3.95 8.53 0.55
C PRO A 47 -4.88 8.26 1.75
N GLU A 48 -6.12 7.84 1.50
CA GLU A 48 -7.10 7.59 2.55
C GLU A 48 -6.73 6.37 3.40
N ILE A 49 -6.14 5.33 2.78
CA ILE A 49 -5.58 4.19 3.52
C ILE A 49 -4.44 4.64 4.42
N TRP A 50 -3.59 5.55 3.94
CA TRP A 50 -2.47 6.07 4.71
C TRP A 50 -2.94 6.89 5.91
N ASP A 51 -3.93 7.75 5.69
CA ASP A 51 -4.56 8.53 6.77
C ASP A 51 -5.13 7.62 7.86
N ARG A 52 -5.76 6.51 7.46
CA ARG A 52 -6.30 5.51 8.38
C ARG A 52 -5.24 4.70 9.11
N ILE A 53 -4.13 4.32 8.46
CA ILE A 53 -3.03 3.59 9.11
C ILE A 53 -2.41 4.43 10.24
N TRP A 54 -2.29 5.74 10.04
CA TRP A 54 -1.75 6.65 11.04
C TRP A 54 -2.82 7.21 11.99
N GLY A 55 -4.07 6.80 11.85
CA GLY A 55 -5.17 7.22 12.71
C GLY A 55 -5.52 8.70 12.57
N PHE A 56 -5.22 9.33 11.43
CA PHE A 56 -5.62 10.72 11.15
C PHE A 56 -7.13 10.87 10.94
N ASP A 57 -7.81 9.78 10.57
CA ASP A 57 -9.27 9.71 10.46
C ASP A 57 -9.96 9.35 11.79
N MET A 58 -9.20 9.09 12.86
CA MET A 58 -9.72 8.72 14.18
C MET A 58 -9.87 9.97 15.07
N PRO A 59 -10.93 10.05 15.90
CA PRO A 59 -11.05 11.14 16.86
C PRO A 59 -9.94 11.12 17.92
N ASP A 60 -9.66 12.30 18.47
CA ASP A 60 -8.79 12.47 19.62
C ASP A 60 -9.27 11.65 20.83
N LEU A 61 -8.41 10.77 21.36
CA LEU A 61 -8.71 9.99 22.56
C LEU A 61 -8.34 10.71 23.87
N ALA A 62 -7.60 11.82 23.80
CA ALA A 62 -7.15 12.55 24.99
C ALA A 62 -8.24 13.45 25.58
N THR A 63 -9.32 13.73 24.83
CA THR A 63 -10.43 14.56 25.29
C THR A 63 -11.78 13.84 25.15
N PRO A 64 -12.55 13.69 26.25
CA PRO A 64 -13.82 12.94 26.23
C PRO A 64 -14.92 13.60 25.38
N TYR A 65 -14.71 14.84 24.92
CA TYR A 65 -15.69 15.62 24.18
C TYR A 65 -15.58 15.48 22.65
N ARG A 66 -14.61 14.70 22.14
CA ARG A 66 -14.37 14.57 20.69
C ARG A 66 -14.48 13.14 20.17
N THR A 67 -15.07 12.22 20.92
CA THR A 67 -15.29 10.86 20.45
C THR A 67 -16.56 10.77 19.61
N HIS A 68 -16.39 10.58 18.30
CA HIS A 68 -17.40 10.08 17.35
C HIS A 68 -18.81 10.67 17.42
N GLY A 69 -19.02 11.87 16.87
CA GLY A 69 -20.34 12.30 16.34
C GLY A 69 -21.55 12.23 17.28
N GLY A 70 -21.35 11.99 18.57
CA GLY A 70 -22.37 12.02 19.60
C GLY A 70 -22.69 13.48 19.89
N VAL A 71 -23.79 13.95 19.33
CA VAL A 71 -24.39 15.23 19.70
C VAL A 71 -24.82 15.13 21.17
N ILE A 72 -24.43 16.13 21.98
CA ILE A 72 -24.98 16.37 23.32
C ILE A 72 -26.22 17.25 23.19
#